data_AF-A0A0D3AG48-F1
#
_entry.id   AF-A0A0D3AG48-F1
#
_cell.length_a   1.000
_cell.length_b   1.000
_cell.length_c   1.000
_cell.angle_alpha   90.00
_cell.angle_beta   90.00
_cell.angle_gamma   90.00
#
_symmetry.space_group_name_H-M   'P 1'
#
loop_
_entity.id
_entity.type
_entity.pdbx_description
1 polymer ?
#
loop_
_entity_poly.entity_id
_entity_poly.type
_entity_poly.pdbx_seq_one_letter_code
_entity_poly.pdbx_strand_id
1 'polypeptide(L)'
;MDSRQGHPEPDSESPPVPRSPKLKASSKLNRWSMARALRSGVKIIDRPINAPHRQATTEEADRKTSAIDGDDVAAGKSIYLVSDGTGWTAEHSVNAALGQFEDRLVNRGCSVNTHLFSWVEDEEKLLEIINQAAKQKAMCFYTLANPSMSKSAKEACDQLGVLSVDILGPIIEGIASHLGVSPSGLTRGAPGRVKTLNDAYFKRIEAIEFTIKQDDGTLPENLGKADIILVGVSRTGKTPLSTYIAQKGYKVANVPFVMGVEPPKTLFEVEPRKVFALTIQLVVLQAIRRTRAKTLGVDTEGENRYSGFDLVRKELDFASKIYAKNPGWAVIDVTNKAIEETAAVILRLYHDSSDSSTSVPCISKRF
;
A
#
# COMPACT_ATOMS: atom_id res chain seq x y z
N MET A 1 17.39 62.06 61.70
CA MET A 1 17.89 61.19 62.77
C MET A 1 16.87 60.08 62.98
N ASP A 2 17.32 58.85 62.77
CA ASP A 2 16.74 57.55 63.07
C ASP A 2 15.26 57.23 62.82
N SER A 3 15.04 56.30 61.90
CA SER A 3 13.93 55.34 61.93
C SER A 3 14.46 53.98 61.44
N ARG A 4 14.75 53.09 62.39
CA ARG A 4 15.09 51.67 62.17
C ARG A 4 13.81 50.90 61.82
N GLN A 5 13.72 50.38 60.60
CA GLN A 5 13.92 48.98 60.20
C GLN A 5 12.86 48.01 60.73
N GLY A 6 11.93 47.69 59.81
CA GLY A 6 10.99 46.58 59.91
C GLY A 6 11.62 45.25 59.51
N HIS A 7 11.02 44.18 60.03
CA HIS A 7 11.33 42.78 59.80
C HIS A 7 11.28 42.35 58.32
N PRO A 8 12.20 41.49 57.84
CA PRO A 8 12.03 40.76 56.60
C PRO A 8 11.39 39.38 56.83
N GLU A 9 10.39 39.05 56.02
CA GLU A 9 9.84 37.69 55.86
C GLU A 9 10.87 36.76 55.19
N PRO A 10 10.88 35.45 55.50
CA PRO A 10 11.81 34.52 54.89
C PRO A 10 11.30 34.00 53.53
N ASP A 11 12.18 34.08 52.53
CA ASP A 11 12.04 33.46 51.21
C ASP A 11 11.79 31.95 51.33
N SER A 12 10.73 31.48 50.67
CA SER A 12 10.40 30.06 50.55
C SER A 12 11.15 29.44 49.36
N GLU A 13 12.36 28.95 49.61
CA GLU A 13 13.06 28.06 48.69
C GLU A 13 12.35 26.70 48.59
N SER A 14 11.81 26.40 47.42
CA SER A 14 11.32 25.07 47.06
C SER A 14 12.46 24.04 46.99
N PRO A 15 12.29 22.81 47.51
CA PRO A 15 13.36 21.82 47.57
C PRO A 15 13.71 21.23 46.19
N PRO A 16 14.95 20.76 45.98
CA PRO A 16 15.36 20.21 44.69
C PRO A 16 14.68 18.87 44.41
N VAL A 17 14.09 18.76 43.23
CA VAL A 17 13.49 17.53 42.69
C VAL A 17 14.56 16.41 42.62
N PRO A 18 14.29 15.19 43.14
CA PRO A 18 15.26 14.10 43.04
C PRO A 18 15.40 13.68 41.58
N ARG A 19 16.63 13.73 41.06
CA ARG A 19 16.97 13.19 39.73
C ARG A 19 16.62 11.70 39.71
N SER A 20 15.73 11.32 38.80
CA SER A 20 15.41 9.92 38.53
C SER A 20 16.68 9.14 38.15
N PRO A 21 16.86 7.90 38.64
CA PRO A 21 18.02 7.11 38.28
C PRO A 21 17.95 6.80 36.79
N LYS A 22 19.03 7.11 36.05
CA LYS A 22 19.20 6.70 34.66
C LYS A 22 19.09 5.18 34.58
N LEU A 23 17.94 4.69 34.14
CA LEU A 23 17.72 3.29 33.78
C LEU A 23 18.76 2.91 32.73
N LYS A 24 19.74 2.08 33.12
CA LYS A 24 20.62 1.40 32.17
C LYS A 24 19.73 0.51 31.30
N ALA A 25 19.40 0.98 30.09
CA ALA A 25 18.68 0.19 29.11
C ALA A 25 19.44 -1.12 28.85
N SER A 26 18.76 -2.25 29.00
CA SER A 26 19.30 -3.58 28.72
C SER A 26 19.90 -3.63 27.31
N SER A 27 21.07 -4.25 27.16
CA SER A 27 21.75 -4.46 25.86
C SER A 27 20.86 -5.12 24.80
N LYS A 28 19.80 -5.83 25.21
CA LYS A 28 18.76 -6.38 24.35
C LYS A 28 17.88 -5.29 23.71
N LEU A 29 17.46 -4.27 24.45
CA LEU A 29 16.65 -3.15 23.94
C LEU A 29 17.41 -2.31 22.89
N ASN A 30 18.73 -2.21 23.04
CA ASN A 30 19.61 -1.52 22.08
C ASN A 30 19.77 -2.25 20.74
N ARG A 31 19.67 -3.59 20.71
CA ARG A 31 19.66 -4.34 19.44
C ARG A 31 18.36 -4.16 18.67
N TRP A 32 17.23 -4.09 19.39
CA TRP A 32 15.94 -3.78 18.78
C TRP A 32 15.86 -2.34 18.28
N SER A 33 16.52 -1.38 18.93
CA SER A 33 16.60 0.01 18.45
C SER A 33 17.52 0.17 17.22
N MET A 34 18.68 -0.49 17.18
CA MET A 34 19.53 -0.47 15.97
C MET A 34 18.88 -1.17 14.78
N ALA A 35 18.21 -2.30 15.00
CA ALA A 35 17.41 -2.95 13.97
C ALA A 35 16.24 -2.06 13.51
N ARG A 36 15.66 -1.24 14.41
CA ARG A 36 14.64 -0.22 14.08
C ARG A 36 15.20 0.91 13.22
N ALA A 37 16.35 1.50 13.55
CA ALA A 37 16.95 2.58 12.77
C ALA A 37 17.28 2.15 11.33
N LEU A 38 17.76 0.92 11.17
CA LEU A 38 17.99 0.31 9.84
C LEU A 38 16.68 -0.07 9.12
N ARG A 39 15.55 -0.20 9.83
CA ARG A 39 14.22 -0.51 9.27
C ARG A 39 13.47 0.76 8.82
N SER A 40 13.43 1.83 9.61
CA SER A 40 12.58 3.01 9.38
C SER A 40 13.14 4.04 8.40
N GLY A 41 14.44 4.03 8.09
CA GLY A 41 15.04 4.99 7.14
C GLY A 41 15.03 6.46 7.63
N VAL A 42 14.81 6.68 8.92
CA VAL A 42 14.84 8.04 9.50
C VAL A 42 16.29 8.42 9.78
N LYS A 43 16.76 9.52 9.17
CA LYS A 43 18.01 10.17 9.56
C LYS A 43 17.90 10.61 11.02
N ILE A 44 18.82 10.18 11.88
CA ILE A 44 19.04 10.83 13.17
C ILE A 44 19.70 12.18 12.85
N ILE A 45 18.90 13.23 12.78
CA ILE A 45 19.38 14.60 12.69
C ILE A 45 19.30 15.18 14.11
N ASP A 46 20.42 15.12 14.83
CA ASP A 46 20.66 16.06 15.92
C ASP A 46 21.11 17.39 15.30
N ARG A 47 20.24 18.41 15.30
CA ARG A 47 20.69 19.81 15.28
C ARG A 47 19.65 20.77 15.88
N PRO A 48 20.11 21.80 16.60
CA PRO A 48 19.27 22.66 17.43
C PRO A 48 18.53 23.72 16.62
N ILE A 49 17.43 24.18 17.20
CA ILE A 49 16.54 25.23 16.71
C ILE A 49 17.28 26.58 16.77
N ASN A 50 17.56 27.20 15.60
CA ASN A 50 17.42 28.66 15.41
C ASN A 50 17.72 29.13 13.97
N ALA A 51 16.91 30.13 13.55
CA ALA A 51 17.13 31.14 12.50
C ALA A 51 16.61 30.83 11.06
N PRO A 52 16.31 31.86 10.23
CA PRO A 52 14.97 32.43 10.10
C PRO A 52 14.40 32.37 8.67
N HIS A 53 13.10 32.64 8.57
CA HIS A 53 12.32 32.74 7.33
C HIS A 53 12.95 33.70 6.29
N ARG A 54 13.04 33.24 5.04
CA ARG A 54 13.28 34.09 3.87
C ARG A 54 12.11 33.93 2.89
N GLN A 55 11.45 35.05 2.60
CA GLN A 55 10.32 35.18 1.69
C GLN A 55 10.71 34.80 0.26
N ALA A 56 9.83 34.07 -0.43
CA ALA A 56 9.93 33.82 -1.86
C ALA A 56 9.22 34.95 -2.62
N THR A 57 9.96 35.66 -3.45
CA THR A 57 9.45 36.61 -4.44
C THR A 57 9.04 35.85 -5.71
N THR A 58 7.86 36.18 -6.20
CA THR A 58 7.29 35.84 -7.50
C THR A 58 8.01 36.58 -8.62
N GLU A 59 8.47 35.88 -9.65
CA GLU A 59 8.73 36.46 -10.98
C GLU A 59 8.24 35.49 -12.07
N GLU A 60 7.35 36.01 -12.90
CA GLU A 60 6.83 35.44 -14.14
C GLU A 60 7.94 35.32 -15.19
N ALA A 61 7.87 34.29 -16.03
CA ALA A 61 8.53 34.29 -17.32
C ALA A 61 7.66 33.56 -18.36
N ASP A 62 6.97 34.40 -19.11
CA ASP A 62 6.28 34.15 -20.38
C ASP A 62 7.21 33.42 -21.38
N ARG A 63 6.76 32.29 -21.94
CA ARG A 63 7.38 31.73 -23.16
C ARG A 63 6.34 31.00 -24.02
N LYS A 64 5.79 31.77 -24.97
CA LYS A 64 5.22 31.26 -26.21
C LYS A 64 6.21 30.32 -26.90
N THR A 65 5.77 29.13 -27.28
CA THR A 65 6.43 28.33 -28.32
C THR A 65 5.43 27.99 -29.40
N SER A 66 5.78 28.45 -30.58
CA SER A 66 5.14 28.27 -31.87
C SER A 66 5.18 26.83 -32.33
N ALA A 67 4.16 26.48 -33.13
CA ALA A 67 4.02 25.24 -33.88
C ALA A 67 5.28 24.88 -34.69
N ILE A 68 5.63 23.58 -34.65
CA ILE A 68 6.46 22.91 -35.64
C ILE A 68 5.81 21.55 -35.89
N ASP A 69 5.31 21.36 -37.11
CA ASP A 69 4.95 20.07 -37.71
C ASP A 69 6.22 19.25 -37.99
N GLY A 70 6.17 17.94 -37.71
CA GLY A 70 7.08 16.92 -38.26
C GLY A 70 7.94 16.19 -37.23
N ASP A 71 7.48 15.01 -36.75
CA ASP A 71 8.15 13.71 -36.97
C ASP A 71 7.33 12.56 -36.36
N ASP A 72 6.77 11.72 -37.22
CA ASP A 72 5.68 10.77 -36.95
C ASP A 72 6.22 9.35 -36.67
N VAL A 73 7.09 9.22 -35.66
CA VAL A 73 7.73 7.92 -35.29
C VAL A 73 7.66 7.59 -33.77
N ALA A 74 7.00 8.37 -32.90
CA ALA A 74 7.12 8.14 -31.45
C ALA A 74 5.89 8.40 -30.55
N ALA A 75 4.67 8.56 -31.08
CA ALA A 75 3.48 8.71 -30.23
C ALA A 75 2.81 7.35 -29.98
N GLY A 76 2.95 6.82 -28.76
CA GLY A 76 2.28 5.58 -28.35
C GLY A 76 0.76 5.64 -28.50
N LYS A 77 0.11 4.49 -28.68
CA LYS A 77 -1.35 4.40 -28.84
C LYS A 77 -2.06 4.86 -27.56
N SER A 78 -3.06 5.71 -27.68
CA SER A 78 -3.79 6.25 -26.54
C SER A 78 -5.01 5.39 -26.18
N ILE A 79 -5.23 5.21 -24.89
CA ILE A 79 -6.42 4.60 -24.29
C ILE A 79 -7.04 5.60 -23.32
N TYR A 80 -8.29 5.95 -23.53
CA TYR A 80 -9.06 6.84 -22.67
C TYR A 80 -9.88 5.99 -21.71
N LEU A 81 -9.84 6.35 -20.43
CA LEU A 81 -10.58 5.70 -19.35
C LEU A 81 -11.57 6.71 -18.79
N VAL A 82 -12.86 6.55 -19.08
CA VAL A 82 -13.89 7.53 -18.75
C VAL A 82 -14.82 6.98 -17.67
N SER A 83 -15.04 7.74 -16.60
CA SER A 83 -15.85 7.28 -15.47
C SER A 83 -16.65 8.42 -14.85
N ASP A 84 -17.90 8.13 -14.52
CA ASP A 84 -18.76 9.02 -13.71
C ASP A 84 -18.38 9.02 -12.22
N GLY A 85 -17.55 8.06 -11.78
CA GLY A 85 -16.88 8.06 -10.49
C GLY A 85 -15.38 8.29 -10.59
N THR A 86 -14.59 7.53 -9.81
CA THR A 86 -13.14 7.71 -9.71
C THR A 86 -12.36 7.16 -10.90
N GLY A 87 -12.89 6.18 -11.64
CA GLY A 87 -12.21 5.53 -12.76
C GLY A 87 -11.23 4.40 -12.41
N TRP A 88 -10.92 4.20 -11.12
CA TRP A 88 -10.06 3.10 -10.65
C TRP A 88 -10.48 1.70 -11.12
N THR A 89 -11.78 1.43 -11.29
CA THR A 89 -12.26 0.14 -11.81
C THR A 89 -11.87 -0.06 -13.28
N ALA A 90 -12.02 0.98 -14.10
CA ALA A 90 -11.62 0.96 -15.50
C ALA A 90 -10.11 0.78 -15.62
N GLU A 91 -9.35 1.57 -14.85
CA GLU A 91 -7.89 1.50 -14.81
C GLU A 91 -7.38 0.11 -14.38
N HIS A 92 -7.91 -0.47 -13.31
CA HIS A 92 -7.52 -1.82 -12.89
C HIS A 92 -7.81 -2.87 -13.97
N SER A 93 -8.97 -2.79 -14.61
CA SER A 93 -9.38 -3.75 -15.64
C SER A 93 -8.48 -3.64 -16.87
N VAL A 94 -8.19 -2.41 -17.31
CA VAL A 94 -7.31 -2.15 -18.45
C VAL A 94 -5.87 -2.53 -18.14
N ASN A 95 -5.34 -2.23 -16.96
CA ASN A 95 -3.99 -2.66 -16.55
C ASN A 95 -3.87 -4.20 -16.53
N ALA A 96 -4.88 -4.90 -16.02
CA ALA A 96 -4.91 -6.36 -16.05
C ALA A 96 -4.92 -6.90 -17.49
N ALA A 97 -5.69 -6.27 -18.40
CA ALA A 97 -5.73 -6.65 -19.81
C ALA A 97 -4.41 -6.36 -20.53
N LEU A 98 -3.75 -5.24 -20.23
CA LEU A 98 -2.45 -4.88 -20.80
C LEU A 98 -1.34 -5.88 -20.42
N GLY A 99 -1.47 -6.56 -19.27
CA GLY A 99 -0.59 -7.66 -18.88
C GLY A 99 -0.49 -8.79 -19.93
N GLN A 100 -1.53 -8.99 -20.75
CA GLN A 100 -1.50 -9.98 -21.84
C GLN A 100 -0.58 -9.58 -23.02
N PHE A 101 -0.05 -8.36 -23.00
CA PHE A 101 0.78 -7.80 -24.08
C PHE A 101 2.19 -7.42 -23.62
N GLU A 102 2.61 -7.77 -22.39
CA GLU A 102 3.90 -7.37 -21.81
C GLU A 102 5.10 -7.56 -22.75
N ASP A 103 5.22 -8.73 -23.37
CA ASP A 103 6.31 -9.02 -24.32
C ASP A 103 6.37 -8.05 -25.50
N ARG A 104 5.21 -7.57 -25.97
CA ARG A 104 5.08 -6.63 -27.09
C ARG A 104 5.26 -5.18 -26.65
N LEU A 105 4.76 -4.84 -25.47
CA LEU A 105 4.92 -3.52 -24.86
C LEU A 105 6.40 -3.23 -24.56
N VAL A 106 7.14 -4.21 -24.04
CA VAL A 106 8.55 -4.07 -23.65
C VAL A 106 9.50 -4.22 -24.84
N ASN A 107 9.30 -5.23 -25.69
CA ASN A 107 10.34 -5.62 -26.67
C ASN A 107 10.05 -5.21 -28.12
N ARG A 108 8.82 -4.75 -28.45
CA ARG A 108 8.41 -4.53 -29.86
C ARG A 108 7.75 -3.18 -30.14
N GLY A 109 7.98 -2.18 -29.31
CA GLY A 109 7.67 -0.78 -29.62
C GLY A 109 6.18 -0.42 -29.68
N CYS A 110 5.29 -1.26 -29.13
CA CYS A 110 3.88 -0.91 -28.96
C CYS A 110 3.71 -0.14 -27.64
N SER A 111 4.10 1.14 -27.58
CA SER A 111 3.84 1.95 -26.40
C SER A 111 2.35 2.31 -26.31
N VAL A 112 1.81 2.27 -25.09
CA VAL A 112 0.42 2.59 -24.79
C VAL A 112 0.39 3.68 -23.72
N ASN A 113 -0.43 4.70 -23.93
CA ASN A 113 -0.67 5.78 -22.97
C ASN A 113 -2.11 5.71 -22.48
N THR A 114 -2.31 5.60 -21.16
CA THR A 114 -3.65 5.64 -20.56
C THR A 114 -3.96 7.04 -20.04
N HIS A 115 -5.15 7.55 -20.35
CA HIS A 115 -5.65 8.86 -19.91
C HIS A 115 -6.93 8.67 -19.10
N LEU A 116 -6.90 9.02 -17.81
CA LEU A 116 -8.02 8.84 -16.90
C LEU A 116 -8.85 10.13 -16.78
N PHE A 117 -10.13 10.02 -17.09
CA PHE A 117 -11.14 11.07 -16.95
C PHE A 117 -12.15 10.65 -15.88
N SER A 118 -11.93 11.14 -14.65
CA SER A 118 -12.82 10.91 -13.51
C SER A 118 -13.92 11.97 -13.44
N TRP A 119 -15.02 11.64 -12.75
CA TRP A 119 -16.14 12.53 -12.48
C TRP A 119 -16.71 13.15 -13.76
N VAL A 120 -17.00 12.30 -14.75
CA VAL A 120 -17.71 12.68 -15.99
C VAL A 120 -19.19 12.40 -15.78
N GLU A 121 -19.89 13.39 -15.23
CA GLU A 121 -21.28 13.26 -14.78
C GLU A 121 -22.29 13.90 -15.75
N ASP A 122 -21.83 14.72 -16.70
CA ASP A 122 -22.64 15.42 -17.69
C ASP A 122 -22.29 15.01 -19.13
N GLU A 123 -23.29 15.09 -20.00
CA GLU A 123 -23.20 14.65 -21.39
C GLU A 123 -22.29 15.54 -22.24
N GLU A 124 -22.25 16.84 -21.98
CA GLU A 124 -21.41 17.78 -22.74
C GLU A 124 -19.93 17.43 -22.60
N LYS A 125 -19.46 17.23 -21.36
CA LYS A 125 -18.08 16.83 -21.07
C LYS A 125 -17.76 15.44 -21.63
N LEU A 126 -18.70 14.50 -21.55
CA LEU A 126 -18.54 13.18 -22.15
C LEU A 126 -18.30 13.28 -23.66
N LEU A 127 -19.11 14.07 -24.36
CA LEU A 127 -18.97 14.28 -25.80
C LEU A 127 -17.67 15.01 -26.14
N GLU A 128 -17.23 15.98 -25.35
CA GLU A 128 -15.93 16.64 -25.52
C GLU A 128 -14.78 15.64 -25.46
N ILE A 129 -14.78 14.76 -24.46
CA ILE A 129 -13.76 13.72 -24.27
C ILE A 129 -13.76 12.75 -25.46
N ILE A 130 -14.93 12.31 -25.92
CA ILE A 130 -15.04 11.38 -27.06
C ILE A 130 -14.57 12.05 -28.36
N ASN A 131 -14.90 13.33 -28.58
CA ASN A 131 -14.38 14.10 -29.70
C ASN A 131 -12.86 14.22 -29.65
N GLN A 132 -12.28 14.41 -28.46
CA GLN A 132 -10.83 14.42 -28.29
C GLN A 132 -10.22 13.04 -28.57
N ALA A 133 -10.85 11.96 -28.10
CA ALA A 133 -10.44 10.59 -28.37
C ALA A 133 -10.43 10.30 -29.89
N ALA A 134 -11.43 10.76 -30.63
CA ALA A 134 -11.48 10.64 -32.08
C ALA A 134 -10.31 11.34 -32.78
N LYS A 135 -10.02 12.60 -32.39
CA LYS A 135 -8.88 13.36 -32.91
C LYS A 135 -7.54 12.66 -32.65
N GLN A 136 -7.40 12.02 -31.50
CA GLN A 136 -6.18 11.31 -31.11
C GLN A 136 -6.16 9.83 -31.54
N LYS A 137 -7.21 9.35 -32.24
CA LYS A 137 -7.40 7.93 -32.58
C LYS A 137 -7.25 7.01 -31.37
N ALA A 138 -7.73 7.47 -30.22
CA ALA A 138 -7.67 6.73 -28.96
C ALA A 138 -8.82 5.73 -28.86
N MET A 139 -8.59 4.61 -28.18
CA MET A 139 -9.66 3.69 -27.76
C MET A 139 -10.30 4.22 -26.47
N CYS A 140 -11.61 4.05 -26.28
CA CYS A 140 -12.33 4.50 -25.09
C CYS A 140 -12.87 3.32 -24.26
N PHE A 141 -12.39 3.16 -23.03
CA PHE A 141 -13.05 2.32 -22.04
C PHE A 141 -13.83 3.20 -21.08
N TYR A 142 -15.04 2.79 -20.73
CA TYR A 142 -15.85 3.57 -19.81
C TYR A 142 -16.59 2.75 -18.77
N THR A 143 -16.89 3.40 -17.66
CA THR A 143 -17.75 2.90 -16.58
C THR A 143 -18.75 3.98 -16.21
N LEU A 144 -19.95 3.89 -16.78
CA LEU A 144 -21.04 4.87 -16.60
C LEU A 144 -22.25 4.15 -16.02
N ALA A 145 -22.64 4.51 -14.79
CA ALA A 145 -23.76 3.90 -14.08
C ALA A 145 -25.12 4.37 -14.64
N ASN A 146 -25.20 5.61 -15.16
CA ASN A 146 -26.40 6.13 -15.79
C ASN A 146 -26.58 5.51 -17.20
N PRO A 147 -27.67 4.78 -17.47
CA PRO A 147 -27.92 4.17 -18.77
C PRO A 147 -27.97 5.16 -19.94
N SER A 148 -28.48 6.39 -19.72
CA SER A 148 -28.52 7.40 -20.78
C SER A 148 -27.10 7.83 -21.18
N MET A 149 -26.23 8.06 -20.19
CA MET A 149 -24.82 8.40 -20.41
C MET A 149 -24.06 7.27 -21.11
N SER A 150 -24.25 6.01 -20.69
CA SER A 150 -23.62 4.86 -21.36
C SER A 150 -24.08 4.73 -22.81
N LYS A 151 -25.37 4.96 -23.08
CA LYS A 151 -25.92 4.97 -24.44
C LYS A 151 -25.35 6.11 -25.28
N SER A 152 -25.33 7.34 -24.77
CA SER A 152 -24.75 8.50 -25.46
C SER A 152 -23.27 8.29 -25.75
N ALA A 153 -22.51 7.70 -24.82
CA ALA A 153 -21.10 7.36 -25.02
C ALA A 153 -20.92 6.41 -26.20
N LYS A 154 -21.72 5.34 -26.24
CA LYS A 154 -21.67 4.34 -27.32
C LYS A 154 -22.04 4.96 -28.66
N GLU A 155 -23.16 5.69 -28.73
CA GLU A 155 -23.63 6.31 -29.97
C GLU A 155 -22.62 7.34 -30.51
N ALA A 156 -22.05 8.17 -29.65
CA ALA A 156 -21.03 9.14 -30.04
C ALA A 156 -19.73 8.45 -30.51
N CYS A 157 -19.30 7.38 -29.84
CA CYS A 157 -18.14 6.60 -30.27
C CYS A 157 -18.37 5.95 -31.63
N ASP A 158 -19.53 5.33 -31.85
CA ASP A 158 -19.90 4.68 -33.11
C ASP A 158 -19.96 5.69 -34.27
N GLN A 159 -20.54 6.87 -34.04
CA GLN A 159 -20.63 7.94 -35.04
C GLN A 159 -19.26 8.50 -35.44
N LEU A 160 -18.33 8.63 -34.48
CA LEU A 160 -16.98 9.17 -34.70
C LEU A 160 -15.93 8.11 -35.05
N GLY A 161 -16.33 6.83 -35.17
CA GLY A 161 -15.42 5.72 -35.45
C GLY A 161 -14.40 5.44 -34.33
N VAL A 162 -14.74 5.77 -33.09
CA VAL A 162 -13.92 5.52 -31.91
C VAL A 162 -14.22 4.12 -31.37
N LEU A 163 -13.19 3.28 -31.28
CA LEU A 163 -13.33 1.96 -30.66
C LEU A 163 -13.66 2.15 -29.18
N SER A 164 -14.77 1.58 -28.71
CA SER A 164 -15.22 1.76 -27.33
C SER A 164 -15.71 0.48 -26.65
N VAL A 165 -15.58 0.41 -25.31
CA VAL A 165 -16.01 -0.72 -24.48
C VAL A 165 -16.60 -0.23 -23.15
N ASP A 166 -17.84 -0.64 -22.87
CA ASP A 166 -18.43 -0.55 -21.53
C ASP A 166 -17.92 -1.72 -20.67
N ILE A 167 -17.14 -1.41 -19.63
CA ILE A 167 -16.54 -2.42 -18.77
C ILE A 167 -17.57 -3.02 -17.80
N LEU A 168 -18.48 -2.21 -17.27
CA LEU A 168 -19.38 -2.63 -16.18
C LEU A 168 -20.78 -2.98 -16.66
N GLY A 169 -21.24 -2.46 -17.80
CA GLY A 169 -22.57 -2.75 -18.36
C GLY A 169 -22.92 -4.24 -18.34
N PRO A 170 -22.12 -5.12 -18.99
CA PRO A 170 -22.38 -6.56 -19.01
C PRO A 170 -22.38 -7.21 -17.61
N ILE A 171 -21.53 -6.72 -16.69
CA ILE A 171 -21.44 -7.24 -15.32
C ILE A 171 -22.68 -6.85 -14.52
N ILE A 172 -23.12 -5.60 -14.64
CA ILE A 172 -24.31 -5.06 -13.98
C ILE A 172 -25.57 -5.80 -14.47
N GLU A 173 -25.68 -6.03 -15.78
CA GLU A 173 -26.80 -6.78 -16.37
C GLU A 173 -26.83 -8.23 -15.89
N GLY A 174 -25.67 -8.90 -15.84
CA GLY A 174 -25.56 -10.27 -15.31
C GLY A 174 -25.99 -10.37 -13.84
N ILE A 175 -25.56 -9.42 -13.00
CA ILE A 175 -25.97 -9.36 -11.58
C ILE A 175 -27.46 -9.04 -11.45
N ALA A 176 -27.99 -8.09 -12.23
CA ALA A 176 -29.40 -7.73 -12.22
C ALA A 176 -30.30 -8.91 -12.59
N SER A 177 -29.91 -9.66 -13.63
CA SER A 177 -30.60 -10.88 -14.04
C SER A 177 -30.56 -11.95 -12.95
N HIS A 178 -29.40 -12.16 -12.31
CA HIS A 178 -29.24 -13.15 -11.25
C HIS A 178 -30.04 -12.81 -9.98
N LEU A 179 -30.10 -11.53 -9.61
CA LEU A 179 -30.82 -11.06 -8.42
C LEU A 179 -32.32 -10.82 -8.68
N GLY A 180 -32.75 -10.74 -9.95
CA GLY A 180 -34.12 -10.40 -10.31
C GLY A 180 -34.50 -8.96 -9.97
N VAL A 181 -33.54 -8.03 -9.90
CA VAL A 181 -33.76 -6.62 -9.57
C VAL A 181 -33.10 -5.71 -10.60
N SER A 182 -33.77 -4.60 -10.93
CA SER A 182 -33.22 -3.60 -11.84
C SER A 182 -32.09 -2.80 -11.18
N PRO A 183 -31.02 -2.44 -11.92
CA PRO A 183 -29.99 -1.54 -11.42
C PRO A 183 -30.57 -0.17 -11.06
N SER A 184 -29.98 0.49 -10.06
CA SER A 184 -30.45 1.83 -9.66
C SER A 184 -30.22 2.91 -10.71
N GLY A 185 -29.25 2.71 -11.62
CA GLY A 185 -28.82 3.73 -12.60
C GLY A 185 -28.14 4.95 -11.97
N LEU A 186 -27.90 4.94 -10.66
CA LEU A 186 -27.33 6.06 -9.92
C LEU A 186 -25.82 5.93 -9.77
N THR A 187 -25.10 7.02 -10.02
CA THR A 187 -23.66 7.12 -9.75
C THR A 187 -23.38 7.01 -8.24
N ARG A 188 -22.10 6.86 -7.87
CA ARG A 188 -21.70 6.77 -6.46
C ARG A 188 -21.93 8.07 -5.69
N GLY A 189 -21.86 9.22 -6.39
CA GLY A 189 -22.03 10.55 -5.84
C GLY A 189 -23.47 11.09 -5.88
N ALA A 190 -24.37 10.41 -6.60
CA ALA A 190 -25.70 10.92 -6.90
C ALA A 190 -26.51 11.34 -5.64
N PRO A 191 -27.23 12.48 -5.70
CA PRO A 191 -28.17 12.90 -4.66
C PRO A 191 -29.19 11.80 -4.36
N GLY A 192 -29.53 11.58 -3.09
CA GLY A 192 -30.49 10.53 -2.68
C GLY A 192 -29.90 9.14 -2.49
N ARG A 193 -28.62 8.90 -2.88
CA ARG A 193 -27.92 7.68 -2.48
C ARG A 193 -27.50 7.78 -1.02
N VAL A 194 -27.97 6.84 -0.20
CA VAL A 194 -27.55 6.75 1.20
C VAL A 194 -26.05 6.44 1.25
N LYS A 195 -25.24 7.45 1.62
CA LYS A 195 -23.80 7.30 1.90
C LYS A 195 -23.60 6.67 3.28
N THR A 196 -24.16 5.49 3.53
CA THR A 196 -23.79 4.73 4.73
C THR A 196 -22.41 4.12 4.47
N LEU A 197 -21.38 4.73 5.05
CA LEU A 197 -20.12 4.03 5.28
C LEU A 197 -20.47 2.76 6.05
N ASN A 198 -20.36 1.61 5.37
CA ASN A 198 -20.80 0.32 5.89
C ASN A 198 -19.81 -0.18 6.96
N ASP A 199 -20.21 -1.11 7.81
CA ASP A 199 -19.35 -1.73 8.84
C ASP A 199 -18.04 -2.27 8.24
N ALA A 200 -18.09 -2.75 7.00
CA ALA A 200 -16.91 -3.20 6.26
C ALA A 200 -15.86 -2.07 6.05
N TYR A 201 -16.29 -0.82 5.91
CA TYR A 201 -15.38 0.34 5.84
C TYR A 201 -14.73 0.60 7.20
N PHE A 202 -15.51 0.64 8.28
CA PHE A 202 -14.96 0.87 9.63
C PHE A 202 -14.04 -0.27 10.06
N LYS A 203 -14.39 -1.52 9.78
CA LYS A 203 -13.51 -2.68 9.99
C LYS A 203 -12.18 -2.54 9.24
N ARG A 204 -12.20 -2.00 8.02
CA ARG A 204 -10.99 -1.71 7.25
C ARG A 204 -10.13 -0.63 7.91
N ILE A 205 -10.73 0.45 8.39
CA ILE A 205 -9.99 1.50 9.10
C ILE A 205 -9.33 0.95 10.36
N GLU A 206 -10.09 0.18 11.16
CA GLU A 206 -9.57 -0.46 12.37
C GLU A 206 -8.41 -1.41 12.05
N ALA A 207 -8.53 -2.21 10.99
CA ALA A 207 -7.47 -3.11 10.52
C ALA A 207 -6.20 -2.36 10.12
N ILE A 208 -6.33 -1.24 9.39
CA ILE A 208 -5.20 -0.39 9.00
C ILE A 208 -4.53 0.22 10.23
N GLU A 209 -5.31 0.80 11.15
CA GLU A 209 -4.77 1.41 12.37
C GLU A 209 -4.05 0.39 13.25
N PHE A 210 -4.63 -0.79 13.42
CA PHE A 210 -3.99 -1.89 14.14
C PHE A 210 -2.65 -2.25 13.49
N THR A 211 -2.64 -2.42 12.17
CA THR A 211 -1.46 -2.88 11.43
C THR A 211 -0.32 -1.87 11.47
N ILE A 212 -0.62 -0.57 11.31
CA ILE A 212 0.38 0.51 11.41
C ILE A 212 0.99 0.53 12.82
N LYS A 213 0.18 0.35 13.87
CA LYS A 213 0.67 0.28 15.26
C LYS A 213 1.53 -0.96 15.54
N GLN A 214 1.41 -2.03 14.73
CA GLN A 214 2.10 -3.31 14.91
C GLN A 214 3.28 -3.55 13.96
N ASP A 215 3.48 -2.74 12.93
CA ASP A 215 4.48 -2.98 11.87
C ASP A 215 5.93 -3.11 12.41
N ASP A 216 6.22 -2.50 13.56
CA ASP A 216 7.54 -2.53 14.19
C ASP A 216 7.76 -3.67 15.21
N GLY A 217 6.78 -4.59 15.38
CA GLY A 217 6.87 -5.69 16.35
C GLY A 217 6.95 -5.21 17.81
N THR A 218 6.47 -4.01 18.07
CA THR A 218 6.64 -3.25 19.32
C THR A 218 5.72 -3.70 20.45
N LEU A 219 4.68 -4.48 20.16
CA LEU A 219 3.64 -4.84 21.13
C LEU A 219 3.31 -6.35 21.08
N PRO A 220 4.16 -7.21 21.66
CA PRO A 220 3.93 -8.65 21.72
C PRO A 220 2.57 -9.05 22.32
N GLU A 221 1.99 -8.23 23.20
CA GLU A 221 0.66 -8.45 23.78
C GLU A 221 -0.49 -8.37 22.77
N ASN A 222 -0.29 -7.73 21.62
CA ASN A 222 -1.34 -7.57 20.61
C ASN A 222 -1.33 -8.67 19.54
N LEU A 223 -0.38 -9.61 19.58
CA LEU A 223 -0.34 -10.75 18.64
C LEU A 223 -1.63 -11.57 18.68
N GLY A 224 -2.22 -11.79 19.86
CA GLY A 224 -3.49 -12.52 19.99
C GLY A 224 -4.70 -11.81 19.36
N LYS A 225 -4.62 -10.49 19.12
CA LYS A 225 -5.68 -9.70 18.48
C LYS A 225 -5.55 -9.62 16.97
N ALA A 226 -4.44 -10.10 16.41
CA ALA A 226 -4.23 -10.13 14.97
C ALA A 226 -5.08 -11.24 14.34
N ASP A 227 -5.59 -10.94 13.15
CA ASP A 227 -6.16 -11.95 12.26
C ASP A 227 -5.03 -12.73 11.60
N ILE A 228 -4.00 -12.02 11.14
CA ILE A 228 -2.86 -12.57 10.39
C ILE A 228 -1.56 -12.09 11.04
N ILE A 229 -0.60 -12.98 11.21
CA ILE A 229 0.72 -12.69 11.77
C ILE A 229 1.78 -13.04 10.74
N LEU A 230 2.55 -12.07 10.27
CA LEU A 230 3.63 -12.28 9.32
C LEU A 230 4.97 -12.40 10.06
N VAL A 231 5.65 -13.53 9.90
CA VAL A 231 6.99 -13.76 10.45
C VAL A 231 8.03 -13.82 9.33
N GLY A 232 9.26 -13.42 9.62
CA GLY A 232 10.41 -13.68 8.75
C GLY A 232 11.49 -12.62 8.74
N VAL A 233 12.54 -12.84 7.95
CA VAL A 233 13.75 -12.00 7.96
C VAL A 233 13.50 -10.59 7.43
N SER A 234 14.38 -9.64 7.75
CA SER A 234 14.27 -8.28 7.21
C SER A 234 14.29 -8.30 5.67
N ARG A 235 13.45 -7.45 5.04
CA ARG A 235 13.29 -7.29 3.58
C ARG A 235 12.53 -8.40 2.83
N THR A 236 11.77 -9.25 3.52
CA THR A 236 10.79 -10.16 2.88
C THR A 236 9.46 -9.50 2.50
N GLY A 237 9.38 -8.17 2.41
CA GLY A 237 8.15 -7.48 2.03
C GLY A 237 7.02 -7.42 3.08
N LYS A 238 7.30 -7.72 4.37
CA LYS A 238 6.28 -7.72 5.45
C LYS A 238 5.43 -6.44 5.53
N THR A 239 6.06 -5.26 5.65
CA THR A 239 5.37 -3.97 5.81
C THR A 239 4.41 -3.63 4.65
N PRO A 240 4.83 -3.68 3.37
CA PRO A 240 3.89 -3.44 2.28
C PRO A 240 2.80 -4.52 2.21
N LEU A 241 3.14 -5.79 2.47
CA LEU A 241 2.19 -6.90 2.46
C LEU A 241 1.13 -6.79 3.56
N SER A 242 1.54 -6.48 4.80
CA SER A 242 0.64 -6.29 5.92
C SER A 242 -0.29 -5.11 5.68
N THR A 243 0.22 -4.01 5.12
CA THR A 243 -0.58 -2.82 4.78
C THR A 243 -1.61 -3.16 3.70
N TYR A 244 -1.22 -3.88 2.66
CA TYR A 244 -2.14 -4.32 1.59
C TYR A 244 -3.25 -5.23 2.14
N ILE A 245 -2.90 -6.22 2.97
CA ILE A 245 -3.86 -7.11 3.60
C ILE A 245 -4.78 -6.33 4.56
N ALA A 246 -4.28 -5.34 5.28
CA ALA A 246 -5.08 -4.46 6.15
C ALA A 246 -6.10 -3.64 5.36
N GLN A 247 -5.76 -3.18 4.15
CA GLN A 247 -6.72 -2.55 3.24
C GLN A 247 -7.85 -3.50 2.80
N LYS A 248 -7.69 -4.82 2.93
CA LYS A 248 -8.77 -5.80 2.73
C LYS A 248 -9.61 -6.02 3.99
N GLY A 249 -9.20 -5.47 5.14
CA GLY A 249 -9.96 -5.48 6.40
C GLY A 249 -9.48 -6.48 7.45
N TYR A 250 -8.21 -6.93 7.37
CA TYR A 250 -7.62 -7.87 8.33
C TYR A 250 -6.58 -7.17 9.20
N LYS A 251 -6.62 -7.41 10.51
CA LYS A 251 -5.62 -6.95 11.47
C LYS A 251 -4.33 -7.76 11.29
N VAL A 252 -3.26 -7.13 10.81
CA VAL A 252 -1.98 -7.81 10.56
C VAL A 252 -0.93 -7.38 11.58
N ALA A 253 -0.20 -8.33 12.14
CA ALA A 253 0.96 -8.06 12.98
C ALA A 253 2.25 -8.61 12.37
N ASN A 254 3.32 -7.81 12.39
CA ASN A 254 4.61 -8.19 11.82
C ASN A 254 5.60 -8.56 12.93
N VAL A 255 6.15 -9.77 12.87
CA VAL A 255 7.18 -10.24 13.83
C VAL A 255 8.48 -10.51 13.07
N PRO A 256 9.46 -9.59 13.13
CA PRO A 256 10.71 -9.74 12.42
C PRO A 256 11.61 -10.79 13.09
N PHE A 257 12.19 -11.68 12.29
CA PHE A 257 13.23 -12.58 12.77
C PHE A 257 14.61 -11.96 12.55
N VAL A 258 15.35 -11.84 13.65
CA VAL A 258 16.69 -11.24 13.70
C VAL A 258 17.60 -12.20 14.47
N MET A 259 18.76 -12.54 13.89
CA MET A 259 19.70 -13.45 14.56
C MET A 259 20.16 -12.90 15.92
N GLY A 260 20.25 -13.79 16.91
CA GLY A 260 20.65 -13.43 18.27
C GLY A 260 19.59 -12.67 19.07
N VAL A 261 18.37 -12.58 18.53
CA VAL A 261 17.18 -12.08 19.22
C VAL A 261 16.14 -13.19 19.22
N GLU A 262 15.71 -13.61 20.39
CA GLU A 262 14.62 -14.59 20.51
C GLU A 262 13.28 -13.95 20.13
N PRO A 263 12.45 -14.64 19.33
CA PRO A 263 11.07 -14.20 19.09
C PRO A 263 10.28 -14.13 20.40
N PRO A 264 9.27 -13.24 20.49
CA PRO A 264 8.43 -13.13 21.69
C PRO A 264 7.70 -14.45 21.96
N LYS A 265 7.62 -14.86 23.23
CA LYS A 265 6.92 -16.10 23.63
C LYS A 265 5.46 -16.14 23.17
N THR A 266 4.80 -14.99 23.21
CA THR A 266 3.41 -14.83 22.76
C THR A 266 3.20 -15.26 21.31
N LEU A 267 4.23 -15.18 20.43
CA LEU A 267 4.15 -15.69 19.05
C LEU A 267 3.87 -17.20 19.00
N PHE A 268 4.36 -17.97 19.97
CA PHE A 268 4.18 -19.42 20.01
C PHE A 268 2.91 -19.84 20.76
N GLU A 269 2.23 -18.88 21.40
CA GLU A 269 0.99 -19.08 22.16
C GLU A 269 -0.25 -18.74 21.31
N VAL A 270 -0.09 -17.98 20.22
CA VAL A 270 -1.19 -17.72 19.28
C VAL A 270 -1.56 -18.95 18.48
N GLU A 271 -2.75 -18.91 17.90
CA GLU A 271 -3.22 -19.98 17.03
C GLU A 271 -2.30 -20.16 15.80
N PRO A 272 -1.68 -21.34 15.60
CA PRO A 272 -0.66 -21.53 14.55
C PRO A 272 -1.14 -21.19 13.14
N ARG A 273 -2.42 -21.42 12.83
CA ARG A 273 -3.02 -21.13 11.51
C ARG A 273 -3.01 -19.65 11.12
N LYS A 274 -2.88 -18.75 12.10
CA LYS A 274 -2.80 -17.30 11.87
C LYS A 274 -1.38 -16.86 11.50
N VAL A 275 -0.38 -17.72 11.65
CA VAL A 275 1.03 -17.38 11.46
C VAL A 275 1.51 -17.81 10.07
N PHE A 276 1.97 -16.82 9.30
CA PHE A 276 2.48 -16.98 7.95
C PHE A 276 3.95 -16.59 7.91
N ALA A 277 4.80 -17.57 7.62
CA ALA A 277 6.24 -17.41 7.53
C ALA A 277 6.66 -17.03 6.11
N LEU A 278 7.31 -15.88 5.96
CA LEU A 278 7.81 -15.43 4.68
C LEU A 278 9.26 -15.86 4.50
N THR A 279 9.54 -16.49 3.36
CA THR A 279 10.89 -16.83 2.91
C THR A 279 11.16 -16.23 1.54
N ILE A 280 12.44 -16.07 1.20
CA ILE A 280 12.88 -15.45 -0.04
C ILE A 280 14.23 -16.05 -0.45
N GLN A 281 14.46 -16.18 -1.75
CA GLN A 281 15.72 -16.65 -2.28
C GLN A 281 16.87 -15.69 -1.91
N LEU A 282 18.00 -16.30 -1.53
CA LEU A 282 19.19 -15.60 -1.06
C LEU A 282 19.65 -14.48 -2.02
N VAL A 283 19.73 -14.79 -3.31
CA VAL A 283 20.22 -13.86 -4.34
C VAL A 283 19.31 -12.64 -4.47
N VAL A 284 17.99 -12.85 -4.48
CA VAL A 284 16.99 -11.78 -4.59
C VAL A 284 16.99 -10.92 -3.32
N LEU A 285 17.04 -11.54 -2.14
CA LEU A 285 17.12 -10.82 -0.87
C LEU A 285 18.38 -9.95 -0.77
N GLN A 286 19.52 -10.48 -1.23
CA GLN A 286 20.76 -9.72 -1.29
C GLN A 286 20.64 -8.51 -2.22
N ALA A 287 20.06 -8.69 -3.42
CA ALA A 287 19.86 -7.61 -4.38
C ALA A 287 18.99 -6.49 -3.76
N ILE A 288 17.86 -6.85 -3.14
CA ILE A 288 16.97 -5.88 -2.45
C ILE A 288 17.72 -5.11 -1.36
N ARG A 289 18.52 -5.82 -0.54
CA ARG A 289 19.29 -5.19 0.55
C ARG A 289 20.38 -4.26 0.03
N ARG A 290 21.07 -4.65 -1.04
CA ARG A 290 22.10 -3.83 -1.68
C ARG A 290 21.49 -2.55 -2.26
N THR A 291 20.39 -2.65 -3.01
CA THR A 291 19.69 -1.48 -3.54
C THR A 291 19.29 -0.53 -2.41
N ARG A 292 18.76 -1.06 -1.30
CA ARG A 292 18.37 -0.23 -0.17
C ARG A 292 19.54 0.43 0.55
N ALA A 293 20.64 -0.29 0.74
CA ALA A 293 21.82 0.27 1.39
C ALA A 293 22.37 1.47 0.59
N LYS A 294 22.40 1.34 -0.74
CA LYS A 294 22.73 2.44 -1.66
C LYS A 294 21.78 3.63 -1.53
N THR A 295 20.46 3.39 -1.51
CA THR A 295 19.46 4.47 -1.34
C THR A 295 19.62 5.20 -0.01
N LEU A 296 20.08 4.52 1.04
CA LEU A 296 20.31 5.09 2.37
C LEU A 296 21.68 5.75 2.53
N GLY A 297 22.53 5.72 1.50
CA GLY A 297 23.89 6.29 1.54
C GLY A 297 24.79 5.59 2.55
N VAL A 298 24.61 4.28 2.76
CA VAL A 298 25.45 3.48 3.66
C VAL A 298 26.78 3.17 2.97
N ASP A 299 27.90 3.43 3.65
CA ASP A 299 29.24 3.14 3.14
C ASP A 299 29.45 1.63 2.87
N THR A 300 30.42 1.31 1.99
CA THR A 300 30.70 -0.06 1.49
C THR A 300 30.89 -1.11 2.59
N GLU A 301 31.43 -0.72 3.75
CA GLU A 301 31.57 -1.60 4.92
C GLU A 301 30.22 -1.91 5.58
N GLY A 302 29.31 -0.93 5.65
CA GLY A 302 27.95 -1.10 6.13
C GLY A 302 27.09 -1.90 5.15
N GLU A 303 27.32 -1.76 3.84
CA GLU A 303 26.71 -2.61 2.82
C GLU A 303 27.10 -4.08 3.01
N ASN A 304 28.38 -4.37 3.26
CA ASN A 304 28.85 -5.74 3.45
C ASN A 304 28.33 -6.36 4.76
N ARG A 305 28.17 -5.56 5.82
CA ARG A 305 27.57 -6.00 7.09
C ARG A 305 26.05 -6.17 7.03
N TYR A 306 25.36 -5.64 6.01
CA TYR A 306 23.89 -5.74 5.88
C TYR A 306 23.45 -6.68 4.75
N SER A 307 24.24 -6.74 3.67
CA SER A 307 23.97 -7.49 2.43
C SER A 307 25.03 -8.55 2.11
N GLY A 308 25.97 -8.79 3.03
CA GLY A 308 26.97 -9.85 2.90
C GLY A 308 26.31 -11.21 2.71
N PHE A 309 26.74 -11.94 1.69
CA PHE A 309 26.12 -13.19 1.24
C PHE A 309 26.02 -14.23 2.37
N ASP A 310 27.08 -14.40 3.15
CA ASP A 310 27.11 -15.35 4.26
C ASP A 310 26.23 -14.94 5.44
N LEU A 311 26.06 -13.63 5.68
CA LEU A 311 25.17 -13.16 6.73
C LEU A 311 23.72 -13.41 6.35
N VAL A 312 23.32 -13.03 5.12
CA VAL A 312 21.96 -13.24 4.63
C VAL A 312 21.61 -14.73 4.61
N ARG A 313 22.56 -15.59 4.19
CA ARG A 313 22.41 -17.05 4.29
C ARG A 313 22.16 -17.49 5.73
N LYS A 314 23.01 -17.07 6.68
CA LYS A 314 22.84 -17.42 8.10
C LYS A 314 21.49 -16.95 8.66
N GLU A 315 20.99 -15.78 8.25
CA GLU A 315 19.68 -15.29 8.66
C GLU A 315 18.54 -16.15 8.11
N LEU A 316 18.61 -16.54 6.83
CA LEU A 316 17.64 -17.44 6.22
C LEU A 316 17.66 -18.83 6.87
N ASP A 317 18.84 -19.37 7.16
CA ASP A 317 19.01 -20.64 7.87
C ASP A 317 18.44 -20.56 9.31
N PHE A 318 18.68 -19.45 10.00
CA PHE A 318 18.11 -19.19 11.32
C PHE A 318 16.58 -19.16 11.28
N ALA A 319 15.98 -18.44 10.32
CA ALA A 319 14.53 -18.39 10.17
C ALA A 319 13.95 -19.76 9.80
N SER A 320 14.60 -20.49 8.89
CA SER A 320 14.17 -21.83 8.45
C SER A 320 14.16 -22.83 9.60
N LYS A 321 15.13 -22.75 10.53
CA LYS A 321 15.13 -23.56 11.76
C LYS A 321 13.96 -23.24 12.69
N ILE A 322 13.52 -21.98 12.76
CA ILE A 322 12.33 -21.61 13.53
C ILE A 322 11.08 -22.17 12.84
N TYR A 323 10.97 -22.04 11.52
CA TYR A 323 9.84 -22.55 10.75
C TYR A 323 9.72 -24.08 10.90
N ALA A 324 10.83 -24.81 10.81
CA ALA A 324 10.86 -26.27 10.96
C ALA A 324 10.39 -26.76 12.35
N LYS A 325 10.54 -25.93 13.40
CA LYS A 325 10.03 -26.22 14.74
C LYS A 325 8.53 -25.94 14.90
N ASN A 326 7.90 -25.29 13.92
CA ASN A 326 6.51 -24.84 13.97
C ASN A 326 5.77 -25.30 12.70
N PRO A 327 5.48 -26.61 12.57
CA PRO A 327 4.88 -27.17 11.34
C PRO A 327 3.47 -26.67 11.04
N GLY A 328 2.79 -26.06 12.02
CA GLY A 328 1.48 -25.42 11.81
C GLY A 328 1.53 -24.06 11.10
N TRP A 329 2.73 -23.50 10.86
CA TRP A 329 2.89 -22.23 10.16
C TRP A 329 2.99 -22.45 8.65
N ALA A 330 2.21 -21.71 7.88
CA ALA A 330 2.33 -21.73 6.42
C ALA A 330 3.60 -20.97 6.00
N VAL A 331 4.52 -21.64 5.30
CA VAL A 331 5.74 -21.01 4.76
C VAL A 331 5.50 -20.59 3.30
N ILE A 332 5.59 -19.30 3.03
CA ILE A 332 5.31 -18.69 1.73
C ILE A 332 6.61 -18.11 1.16
N ASP A 333 7.01 -18.61 0.01
CA ASP A 333 8.08 -18.01 -0.79
C ASP A 333 7.55 -16.77 -1.53
N VAL A 334 8.14 -15.62 -1.24
CA VAL A 334 7.80 -14.31 -1.84
C VAL A 334 8.73 -13.90 -2.98
N THR A 335 9.63 -14.78 -3.41
CA THR A 335 10.61 -14.48 -4.45
C THR A 335 9.93 -14.13 -5.77
N ASN A 336 10.24 -12.94 -6.30
CA ASN A 336 9.70 -12.42 -7.58
C ASN A 336 8.15 -12.40 -7.65
N LYS A 337 7.46 -12.37 -6.50
CA LYS A 337 6.01 -12.27 -6.44
C LYS A 337 5.58 -10.84 -6.14
N ALA A 338 4.46 -10.44 -6.73
CA ALA A 338 3.80 -9.20 -6.36
C ALA A 338 3.21 -9.31 -4.94
N ILE A 339 2.95 -8.15 -4.33
CA ILE A 339 2.34 -8.08 -3.00
C ILE A 339 0.92 -8.64 -3.03
N GLU A 340 0.18 -8.34 -4.10
CA GLU A 340 -1.18 -8.77 -4.39
C GLU A 340 -1.27 -10.30 -4.48
N GLU A 341 -0.33 -10.93 -5.19
CA GLU A 341 -0.26 -12.38 -5.35
C GLU A 341 0.02 -13.08 -4.01
N THR A 342 0.99 -12.56 -3.25
CA THR A 342 1.34 -13.09 -1.93
C THR A 342 0.17 -12.95 -0.96
N ALA A 343 -0.52 -11.80 -0.98
CA ALA A 343 -1.70 -11.57 -0.17
C ALA A 343 -2.83 -12.53 -0.53
N ALA A 344 -3.06 -12.81 -1.82
CA ALA A 344 -4.07 -13.77 -2.26
C ALA A 344 -3.79 -15.18 -1.72
N VAL A 345 -2.53 -15.63 -1.73
CA VAL A 345 -2.13 -16.93 -1.14
C VAL A 345 -2.40 -16.96 0.36
N ILE A 346 -2.00 -15.92 1.10
CA ILE A 346 -2.23 -15.83 2.55
C ILE A 346 -3.72 -15.87 2.87
N LEU A 347 -4.52 -15.03 2.18
CA LEU A 347 -5.95 -14.93 2.45
C LEU A 347 -6.68 -16.23 2.11
N ARG A 348 -6.29 -16.92 1.04
CA ARG A 348 -6.85 -18.24 0.72
C ARG A 348 -6.58 -19.24 1.85
N LEU A 349 -5.32 -19.39 2.27
CA LEU A 349 -4.95 -20.29 3.36
C LEU A 349 -5.64 -19.93 4.68
N TYR A 350 -5.79 -18.63 4.94
CA TYR A 350 -6.52 -18.13 6.11
C TYR A 350 -7.98 -18.60 6.11
N HIS A 351 -8.71 -18.43 4.99
CA HIS A 351 -10.13 -18.81 4.88
C HIS A 351 -10.36 -20.32 4.76
N ASP A 352 -9.50 -21.04 4.05
CA ASP A 352 -9.58 -22.51 3.93
C ASP A 352 -9.47 -23.19 5.30
N SER A 353 -8.71 -22.58 6.22
CA SER A 353 -8.55 -23.06 7.59
C SER A 353 -9.68 -22.66 8.54
N SER A 354 -10.57 -21.74 8.15
CA SER A 354 -11.73 -21.32 8.94
C SER A 354 -13.02 -22.04 8.54
N ASP A 355 -13.20 -22.34 7.24
CA ASP A 355 -14.42 -22.94 6.69
C ASP A 355 -14.20 -24.38 6.21
N SER A 356 -14.11 -25.33 7.16
CA SER A 356 -13.92 -26.77 6.88
C SER A 356 -15.12 -27.47 6.23
N SER A 357 -16.19 -26.75 5.92
CA SER A 357 -17.48 -27.29 5.43
C SER A 357 -17.67 -27.20 3.92
N THR A 358 -16.76 -26.56 3.17
CA THR A 358 -16.87 -26.40 1.71
C THR A 358 -16.00 -27.40 0.96
N SER A 359 -16.56 -28.05 -0.06
CA SER A 359 -15.83 -29.01 -0.91
C SER A 359 -14.79 -28.34 -1.82
N VAL A 360 -14.92 -27.02 -2.03
CA VAL A 360 -14.03 -26.21 -2.85
C VAL A 360 -13.54 -25.00 -2.03
N PRO A 361 -12.21 -24.88 -1.80
CA PRO A 361 -11.55 -23.71 -1.22
C PRO A 361 -11.98 -22.39 -1.87
N CYS A 362 -12.49 -21.43 -1.09
CA CYS A 362 -12.87 -20.12 -1.61
C CYS A 362 -12.81 -19.00 -0.56
N ILE A 363 -12.67 -17.75 -1.03
CA ILE A 363 -12.78 -16.56 -0.19
C ILE A 363 -14.21 -16.03 -0.32
N SER A 364 -15.01 -16.17 0.74
CA SER A 364 -16.42 -15.78 0.74
C SER A 364 -16.65 -14.43 1.45
N LYS A 365 -17.58 -13.63 0.93
CA LYS A 365 -18.01 -12.38 1.55
C LYS A 365 -19.52 -12.19 1.39
N ARG A 366 -20.19 -11.88 2.50
CA ARG A 366 -21.60 -11.47 2.50
C ARG A 366 -21.70 -9.95 2.25
N PHE A 367 -22.63 -9.56 1.39
CA PHE A 367 -22.95 -8.16 1.07
C PHE A 367 -24.21 -7.71 1.77
#